data_AF-A0A4R5ZUW3-F1
#
_entry.id   AF-A0A4R5ZUW3-F1
#
_cell.length_a   1.000
_cell.length_b   1.000
_cell.length_c   1.000
_cell.angle_alpha   90.00
_cell.angle_beta   90.00
_cell.angle_gamma   90.00
#
_symmetry.space_group_name_H-M   'P 1'
#
loop_
_entity.id
_entity.type
_entity.pdbx_description
1 polymer ?
#
loop_
_entity_poly.entity_id
_entity_poly.type
_entity_poly.pdbx_seq_one_letter_code
_entity_poly.pdbx_strand_id
1 'polypeptide(L)'
;MHRVALVLGLLAGPAIAAPFDGVYDGFDCTAPISDERVTIRGDRIVYYESSCRLTDPQSVGGWENATLYWANCRGEGQDWRERTLLMTRMGGDLIVIGNGWAER
;
A
#
# COMPACT_ATOMS: atom_id res chain seq x y z
N MET A 1 30.67 -16.08 -44.57
CA MET A 1 30.40 -16.37 -43.14
C MET A 1 29.61 -15.21 -42.57
N HIS A 2 28.28 -15.31 -42.50
CA HIS A 2 27.42 -14.21 -42.05
C HIS A 2 27.10 -14.42 -40.56
N ARG A 3 27.69 -13.58 -39.70
CA ARG A 3 27.39 -13.56 -38.26
C ARG A 3 26.03 -12.89 -38.07
N VAL A 4 24.99 -13.67 -37.85
CA VAL A 4 23.68 -13.18 -37.40
C VAL A 4 23.82 -12.81 -35.93
N ALA A 5 23.81 -11.51 -35.63
CA ALA A 5 23.78 -11.00 -34.27
C ALA A 5 22.32 -10.95 -33.80
N LEU A 6 21.94 -11.85 -32.89
CA LEU A 6 20.63 -11.87 -32.26
C LEU A 6 20.57 -10.77 -31.19
N VAL A 7 19.87 -9.67 -31.48
CA VAL A 7 19.60 -8.60 -30.51
C VAL A 7 18.50 -9.08 -29.57
N LEU A 8 18.87 -9.41 -28.34
CA LEU A 8 17.96 -9.75 -27.26
C LEU A 8 17.43 -8.44 -26.65
N GLY A 9 16.32 -7.93 -27.18
CA GLY A 9 15.63 -6.77 -26.61
C GLY A 9 15.01 -7.13 -25.25
N LEU A 10 15.56 -6.60 -24.17
CA LEU A 10 14.94 -6.68 -22.85
C LEU A 10 13.62 -5.89 -22.87
N LEU A 11 12.49 -6.61 -22.84
CA LEU A 11 11.18 -6.05 -22.56
C LEU A 11 11.11 -5.69 -21.06
N ALA A 12 11.63 -4.51 -20.70
CA ALA A 12 11.32 -3.90 -19.42
C ALA A 12 9.85 -3.44 -19.46
N GLY A 13 8.93 -4.31 -19.03
CA GLY A 13 7.53 -3.93 -18.86
C GLY A 13 7.40 -2.86 -17.78
N PRO A 14 6.50 -1.86 -17.93
CA PRO A 14 6.26 -0.88 -16.89
C PRO A 14 5.79 -1.60 -15.63
N ALA A 15 6.51 -1.41 -14.52
CA ALA A 15 6.02 -1.79 -13.21
C ALA A 15 4.80 -0.90 -12.91
N ILE A 16 3.61 -1.46 -13.06
CA ILE A 16 2.37 -0.81 -12.63
C ILE A 16 2.42 -0.82 -11.11
N ALA A 17 2.75 0.33 -10.51
CA ALA A 17 2.68 0.51 -9.07
C ALA A 17 1.24 0.24 -8.60
N ALA A 18 1.08 -0.46 -7.48
CA ALA A 18 -0.23 -0.60 -6.88
C ALA A 18 -0.74 0.79 -6.45
N PRO A 19 -2.07 1.02 -6.45
CA PRO A 19 -2.64 2.37 -6.32
C PRO A 19 -2.23 3.14 -5.05
N PHE A 20 -1.78 2.44 -4.01
CA PHE A 20 -1.36 3.02 -2.74
C PHE A 20 0.11 2.80 -2.43
N ASP A 21 0.93 2.36 -3.39
CA ASP A 21 2.37 2.14 -3.13
C ASP A 21 3.06 3.43 -2.71
N GLY A 22 3.66 3.42 -1.53
CA GLY A 22 4.20 4.64 -0.94
C GLY A 22 4.76 4.47 0.47
N VAL A 23 5.34 5.56 0.98
CA VAL A 23 5.69 5.74 2.39
C VAL A 23 4.95 7.00 2.84
N TYR A 24 4.16 6.86 3.91
CA TYR A 24 3.29 7.89 4.45
C TYR A 24 3.63 8.11 5.92
N ASP A 25 3.49 9.34 6.40
CA ASP A 25 3.84 9.72 7.77
C ASP A 25 2.83 10.78 8.25
N GLY A 26 2.18 10.54 9.39
CA GLY A 26 1.07 11.37 9.89
C GLY A 26 1.50 12.75 10.40
N PHE A 27 2.75 12.88 10.90
CA PHE A 27 3.27 14.10 11.52
C PHE A 27 4.46 14.72 10.79
N ASP A 28 5.61 14.03 10.77
CA ASP A 28 6.89 14.60 10.35
C ASP A 28 7.60 13.68 9.35
N CYS A 29 7.46 14.02 8.07
CA CYS A 29 8.16 13.34 6.97
C CYS A 29 9.70 13.44 7.07
N THR A 30 10.25 14.26 7.96
CA THR A 30 11.69 14.45 8.16
C THR A 30 12.25 13.72 9.38
N ALA A 31 11.39 13.21 10.26
CA ALA A 31 11.82 12.45 11.42
C ALA A 31 12.46 11.12 10.98
N PRO A 32 13.63 10.75 11.52
CA PRO A 32 14.29 9.50 11.17
C PRO A 32 13.47 8.27 11.62
N ILE A 33 12.70 8.40 12.69
CA ILE A 33 11.79 7.38 13.24
C ILE A 33 10.44 8.05 13.50
N SER A 34 9.36 7.41 13.07
CA SER A 34 7.98 7.83 13.32
C SER A 34 7.13 6.57 13.53
N ASP A 35 6.43 6.51 14.66
CA ASP A 35 5.54 5.40 15.00
C ASP A 35 4.29 5.38 14.10
N GLU A 36 4.01 6.49 13.43
CA GLU A 36 2.91 6.65 12.48
C GLU A 36 3.34 6.45 11.02
N ARG A 37 4.59 6.03 10.78
CA ARG A 37 5.06 5.75 9.43
C ARG A 37 4.43 4.47 8.91
N VAL A 38 3.73 4.59 7.78
CA VAL A 38 3.11 3.48 7.06
C VAL A 38 3.83 3.28 5.73
N THR A 39 4.21 2.05 5.43
CA THR A 39 4.74 1.68 4.10
C THR A 39 3.79 0.72 3.41
N ILE A 40 3.44 1.02 2.16
CA ILE A 40 2.65 0.14 1.31
C ILE A 40 3.49 -0.29 0.11
N ARG A 41 3.54 -1.61 -0.12
CA ARG A 41 4.19 -2.25 -1.26
C ARG A 41 3.32 -3.42 -1.76
N GLY A 42 2.71 -3.24 -2.92
CA GLY A 42 1.78 -4.18 -3.51
C GLY A 42 0.57 -4.42 -2.62
N ASP A 43 0.43 -5.63 -2.11
CA ASP A 43 -0.66 -6.07 -1.24
C ASP A 43 -0.30 -6.02 0.25
N ARG A 44 0.79 -5.36 0.62
CA ARG A 44 1.28 -5.34 2.00
C ARG A 44 1.30 -3.90 2.52
N ILE A 45 0.62 -3.69 3.64
CA ILE A 45 0.72 -2.48 4.45
C ILE A 45 1.51 -2.81 5.73
N VAL A 46 2.46 -1.96 6.08
CA VAL A 46 3.37 -2.15 7.22
C VAL A 46 3.32 -0.90 8.09
N TYR A 47 2.98 -1.11 9.35
CA TYR A 47 3.01 -0.15 10.44
C TYR A 47 4.25 -0.39 11.31
N TYR A 48 4.44 0.42 12.35
CA TYR A 48 5.58 0.27 13.26
C TYR A 48 5.60 -1.11 13.96
N GLU A 49 4.46 -1.57 14.49
CA GLU A 49 4.38 -2.82 15.29
C GLU A 49 3.63 -3.97 14.59
N SER A 50 3.04 -3.69 13.43
CA SER A 50 2.19 -4.65 12.73
C SER A 50 2.30 -4.57 11.22
N SER A 51 1.82 -5.62 10.55
CA SER A 51 1.75 -5.64 9.09
C SER A 51 0.55 -6.45 8.62
N CYS A 52 -0.10 -6.00 7.55
CA CYS A 52 -1.28 -6.66 7.00
C CYS A 52 -1.14 -6.97 5.52
N ARG A 53 -1.62 -8.16 5.12
CA ARG A 53 -1.86 -8.50 3.72
C ARG A 53 -3.26 -8.05 3.33
N LEU A 54 -3.33 -7.11 2.40
CA LEU A 54 -4.54 -6.58 1.78
C LEU A 54 -5.07 -7.58 0.76
N THR A 55 -6.34 -7.94 0.88
CA THR A 55 -6.99 -8.95 0.03
C THR A 55 -8.40 -8.49 -0.33
N ASP A 56 -8.96 -9.08 -1.39
CA ASP A 56 -10.35 -8.80 -1.83
C ASP A 56 -10.61 -7.29 -2.04
N PRO A 57 -9.88 -6.64 -2.98
CA PRO A 57 -10.08 -5.23 -3.27
C PRO A 57 -11.48 -4.97 -3.81
N GLN A 58 -12.18 -4.01 -3.22
CA GLN A 58 -13.53 -3.61 -3.60
C GLN A 58 -13.58 -2.10 -3.80
N SER A 59 -14.06 -1.68 -4.97
CA SER A 59 -14.31 -0.27 -5.26
C SER A 59 -15.43 0.29 -4.37
N VAL A 60 -15.28 1.52 -3.92
CA VAL A 60 -16.33 2.23 -3.16
C VAL A 60 -17.11 3.13 -4.13
N GLY A 61 -18.41 2.87 -4.27
CA GLY A 61 -19.26 3.61 -5.21
C GLY A 61 -19.22 5.12 -4.99
N GLY A 62 -18.93 5.87 -6.06
CA GLY A 62 -18.79 7.33 -6.04
C GLY A 62 -17.44 7.85 -5.56
N TRP A 63 -16.51 6.99 -5.11
CA TRP A 63 -15.20 7.38 -4.58
C TRP A 63 -14.07 6.73 -5.38
N GLU A 64 -13.53 7.45 -6.37
CA GLU A 64 -12.55 6.92 -7.34
C GLU A 64 -11.20 6.56 -6.72
N ASN A 65 -10.82 7.25 -5.64
CA ASN A 65 -9.53 7.06 -4.97
C ASN A 65 -9.63 6.23 -3.69
N ALA A 66 -10.75 5.51 -3.48
CA ALA A 66 -10.97 4.68 -2.30
C ALA A 66 -11.12 3.21 -2.67
N THR A 67 -10.40 2.34 -1.96
CA THR A 67 -10.55 0.89 -2.10
C THR A 67 -10.72 0.27 -0.72
N LEU A 68 -11.74 -0.58 -0.61
CA LEU A 68 -12.05 -1.33 0.59
C LEU A 68 -11.43 -2.73 0.48
N TYR A 69 -10.75 -3.17 1.53
CA TYR A 69 -10.02 -4.44 1.60
C TYR A 69 -10.43 -5.25 2.82
N TRP A 70 -10.12 -6.56 2.77
CA TRP A 70 -9.83 -7.33 3.97
C TRP A 70 -8.33 -7.26 4.26
N ALA A 71 -7.98 -6.74 5.44
CA ALA A 71 -6.61 -6.75 5.97
C ALA A 71 -6.42 -7.97 6.86
N ASN A 72 -5.49 -8.86 6.49
CA ASN A 72 -5.07 -9.99 7.31
C ASN A 72 -3.76 -9.63 8.00
N CYS A 73 -3.84 -9.29 9.27
CA CYS A 73 -2.80 -8.61 10.02
C CYS A 73 -2.09 -9.54 11.00
N ARG A 74 -0.83 -9.21 11.27
CA ARG A 74 -0.01 -9.81 12.32
C ARG A 74 0.82 -8.73 13.01
N GLY A 75 0.86 -8.77 14.34
CA GLY A 75 1.59 -7.83 15.19
C GLY A 75 1.56 -8.31 16.64
N GLU A 76 2.64 -8.10 17.38
CA GLU A 76 2.72 -8.41 18.83
C GLU A 76 2.31 -9.84 19.24
N GLY A 77 2.53 -10.82 18.36
CA GLY A 77 2.17 -12.22 18.62
C GLY A 77 0.68 -12.54 18.42
N GLN A 78 -0.11 -11.61 17.90
CA GLN A 78 -1.50 -11.79 17.52
C GLN A 78 -1.68 -11.78 16.00
N ASP A 79 -2.68 -12.51 15.54
CA ASP A 79 -3.20 -12.45 14.17
C ASP A 79 -4.65 -11.99 14.22
N TRP A 80 -5.03 -11.04 13.36
CA TRP A 80 -6.41 -10.58 13.25
C TRP A 80 -6.79 -10.29 11.80
N ARG A 81 -8.09 -10.18 11.56
CA ARG A 81 -8.64 -9.84 10.25
C ARG A 81 -9.69 -8.77 10.39
N GLU A 82 -9.56 -7.70 9.62
CA GLU A 82 -10.49 -6.58 9.67
C GLU A 82 -10.79 -5.98 8.28
N ARG A 83 -11.87 -5.20 8.21
CA ARG A 83 -12.17 -4.37 7.06
C ARG A 83 -11.39 -3.07 7.18
N THR A 84 -10.69 -2.71 6.12
CA THR A 84 -9.98 -1.43 6.03
C THR A 84 -10.27 -0.76 4.70
N LEU A 85 -10.54 0.54 4.72
CA LEU A 85 -10.62 1.37 3.53
C LEU A 85 -9.32 2.17 3.42
N LEU A 86 -8.66 2.07 2.26
CA LEU A 86 -7.53 2.91 1.90
C LEU A 86 -7.98 3.95 0.90
N MET A 87 -7.57 5.20 1.11
CA MET A 87 -7.81 6.29 0.19
C MET A 87 -6.64 7.25 0.17
N THR A 88 -6.32 7.83 -0.97
CA THR A 88 -5.35 8.92 -1.07
C THR A 88 -6.10 10.24 -1.07
N ARG A 89 -5.77 11.16 -0.16
CA ARG A 89 -6.41 12.48 -0.14
C ARG A 89 -5.80 13.42 -1.20
N MET A 90 -6.46 14.55 -1.42
CA MET A 90 -5.86 15.67 -2.14
C MET A 90 -4.54 16.09 -1.47
N GLY A 91 -3.44 16.05 -2.21
CA GLY A 91 -2.09 16.33 -1.69
C GLY A 91 -1.23 15.08 -1.49
N GLY A 92 -1.79 13.87 -1.63
CA GLY A 92 -1.03 12.62 -1.69
C GLY A 92 -0.88 11.86 -0.38
N ASP A 93 -1.39 12.38 0.74
CA ASP A 93 -1.37 11.65 2.01
C ASP A 93 -2.34 10.46 1.99
N LEU A 94 -2.03 9.41 2.76
CA LEU A 94 -2.88 8.25 2.92
C LEU A 94 -4.02 8.57 3.89
N ILE A 95 -5.14 7.90 3.73
CA ILE A 95 -6.22 7.81 4.70
C ILE A 95 -6.49 6.33 4.88
N VAL A 96 -6.47 5.89 6.13
CA VAL A 96 -6.78 4.51 6.53
C VAL A 96 -8.00 4.56 7.44
N ILE A 97 -9.06 3.82 7.10
CA ILE A 97 -10.27 3.74 7.92
C ILE A 97 -10.51 2.29 8.31
N GLY A 98 -10.61 2.01 9.60
CA GLY A 98 -11.03 0.72 10.14
C GLY A 98 -12.40 0.78 10.80
N ASN A 99 -12.83 -0.35 11.36
CA ASN A 99 -14.10 -0.41 12.08
C ASN A 99 -13.99 0.29 13.45
N GLY A 100 -14.36 1.58 13.49
CA GLY A 100 -14.34 2.40 14.70
C GLY A 100 -13.12 3.30 14.87
N TRP A 101 -12.23 3.37 13.87
CA TRP A 101 -11.03 4.22 13.90
C TRP A 101 -10.68 4.75 12.50
N ALA A 102 -9.92 5.85 12.45
CA ALA A 102 -9.43 6.44 11.20
C ALA A 102 -8.10 7.17 11.44
N GLU A 103 -7.19 7.04 10.49
CA GLU A 103 -5.84 7.60 10.49
C GLU A 103 -5.54 8.27 9.15
N ARG A 104 -4.54 9.15 9.16
CA ARG A 104 -4.07 9.96 8.04
C ARG A 104 -2.55 9.88 7.98
#